data_AF-A0A6G6YW08-F1
#
_entry.id   AF-A0A6G6YW08-F1
#
_cell.length_a   1.000
_cell.length_b   1.000
_cell.length_c   1.000
_cell.angle_alpha   90.00
_cell.angle_beta   90.00
_cell.angle_gamma   90.00
#
_symmetry.space_group_name_H-M   'P 1'
#
loop_
_entity.id
_entity.type
_entity.pdbx_description
1 polymer ?
#
loop_
_entity_poly.entity_id
_entity_poly.type
_entity_poly.pdbx_seq_one_letter_code
_entity_poly.pdbx_strand_id
1 'polypeptide(L)'
;MIHATCHTADNVRCIEFDATPWFSEADAPSIVDLAQRGWASTAIADSLERRRGYEGLHDLVEYAAKRLQPESLEDPTWETFACVVDGPDAVAWLESNRPEIVARIRNAM
;
A
#
# COMPACT_ATOMS: atom_id res chain seq x y z
N MET A 1 -8.33 -10.43 6.85
CA MET A 1 -8.36 -9.09 6.26
C MET A 1 -7.06 -8.43 6.66
N ILE A 2 -6.42 -7.72 5.75
CA ILE A 2 -5.22 -6.94 6.04
C ILE A 2 -5.63 -5.49 5.90
N HIS A 3 -5.69 -4.75 7.01
CA HIS A 3 -6.10 -3.35 6.94
C HIS A 3 -4.98 -2.50 6.35
N ALA A 4 -5.36 -1.54 5.51
CA ALA A 4 -4.46 -0.55 4.98
C ALA A 4 -5.16 0.80 4.89
N THR A 5 -4.39 1.86 5.03
CA THR A 5 -4.86 3.24 4.93
C THR A 5 -4.09 3.95 3.84
N CYS A 6 -4.80 4.71 3.02
CA CYS A 6 -4.23 5.57 2.00
C CYS A 6 -4.70 7.01 2.25
N HIS A 7 -3.78 7.98 2.21
CA HIS A 7 -4.10 9.39 2.41
C HIS A 7 -3.32 10.28 1.43
N THR A 8 -3.96 11.35 0.97
CA THR A 8 -3.31 12.35 0.12
C THR A 8 -2.35 13.20 0.95
N ALA A 9 -1.30 13.74 0.33
CA ALA A 9 -0.28 14.51 1.04
C ALA A 9 -0.83 15.82 1.65
N ASP A 10 -1.92 16.36 1.08
CA ASP A 10 -2.66 17.49 1.63
C ASP A 10 -3.66 17.09 2.74
N ASN A 11 -3.74 15.79 3.07
CA ASN A 11 -4.67 15.18 4.03
C ASN A 11 -6.16 15.44 3.75
N VAL A 12 -6.53 15.87 2.54
CA VAL A 12 -7.93 16.12 2.16
C VAL A 12 -8.70 14.81 2.00
N ARG A 13 -8.03 13.74 1.53
CA ARG A 13 -8.62 12.42 1.38
C ARG A 13 -7.86 11.41 2.22
N CYS A 14 -8.61 10.57 2.93
CA CYS A 14 -8.10 9.45 3.70
C CYS A 14 -9.13 8.32 3.63
N ILE A 15 -8.68 7.12 3.30
CA ILE A 15 -9.54 5.94 3.21
C ILE A 15 -8.85 4.73 3.82
N GLU A 16 -9.66 3.80 4.29
CA GLU A 16 -9.24 2.47 4.73
C GLU A 16 -9.74 1.43 3.71
N PHE A 17 -8.95 0.38 3.47
CA PHE A 17 -9.29 -0.69 2.53
C PHE A 17 -8.65 -2.03 2.92
N ASP A 18 -9.14 -3.11 2.32
CA ASP A 18 -8.57 -4.46 2.48
C ASP A 18 -7.40 -4.68 1.52
N ALA A 19 -6.19 -4.80 2.02
CA ALA A 19 -5.01 -5.13 1.20
C ALA A 19 -4.84 -6.64 0.95
N THR A 20 -5.71 -7.50 1.50
CA THR A 20 -5.58 -8.97 1.37
C THR A 20 -5.40 -9.44 -0.09
N PRO A 21 -6.14 -8.93 -1.09
CA PRO A 21 -5.97 -9.39 -2.47
C PRO A 21 -4.57 -9.13 -3.02
N TRP A 22 -3.95 -7.99 -2.68
CA TRP A 22 -2.58 -7.71 -3.08
C TRP A 22 -1.60 -8.70 -2.44
N PHE A 23 -1.76 -8.96 -1.14
CA PHE A 23 -0.91 -9.93 -0.43
C PHE A 23 -1.07 -11.36 -0.93
N SER A 24 -2.26 -11.72 -1.42
CA SER A 24 -2.50 -13.03 -2.01
C SER A 24 -1.76 -13.22 -3.34
N GLU A 25 -1.59 -12.15 -4.12
CA GLU A 25 -1.10 -12.22 -5.50
C GLU A 25 0.36 -11.80 -5.66
N ALA A 26 0.85 -10.88 -4.82
CA ALA A 26 2.21 -10.35 -4.90
C ALA A 26 3.25 -11.43 -4.59
N ASP A 27 4.37 -11.40 -5.30
CA ASP A 27 5.48 -12.33 -5.08
C ASP A 27 6.20 -12.08 -3.74
N ALA A 28 6.97 -13.07 -3.30
CA ALA A 28 7.69 -13.00 -2.05
C ALA A 28 8.71 -11.84 -1.97
N PRO A 29 9.53 -11.58 -3.00
CA PRO A 29 10.41 -10.40 -3.02
C PRO A 29 9.67 -9.08 -2.77
N SER A 30 8.54 -8.85 -3.44
CA SER A 30 7.75 -7.62 -3.33
C SER A 30 7.23 -7.39 -1.91
N ILE A 31 6.79 -8.45 -1.23
CA ILE A 31 6.32 -8.36 0.15
C ILE A 31 7.46 -8.20 1.16
N VAL A 32 8.62 -8.80 0.90
CA VAL A 32 9.81 -8.57 1.74
C VAL A 32 10.28 -7.12 1.61
N ASP A 33 10.33 -6.57 0.39
CA ASP A 33 10.67 -5.16 0.16
C ASP A 33 9.66 -4.22 0.84
N LEU A 34 8.37 -4.50 0.73
CA LEU A 34 7.34 -3.75 1.46
C LEU A 34 7.56 -3.77 2.98
N ALA A 35 7.86 -4.94 3.55
CA ALA A 35 8.15 -5.06 4.98
C ALA A 35 9.40 -4.27 5.40
N GLN A 36 10.45 -4.28 4.57
CA GLN A 36 11.67 -3.49 4.80
C GLN A 36 11.44 -1.98 4.72
N ARG A 37 10.47 -1.54 3.92
CA ARG A 37 10.01 -0.14 3.85
C ARG A 37 9.04 0.24 4.97
N GLY A 38 8.87 -0.60 5.99
CA GLY A 38 7.97 -0.33 7.10
C GLY A 38 6.50 -0.41 6.72
N TRP A 39 6.15 -1.29 5.77
CA TRP A 39 4.78 -1.52 5.29
C TRP A 39 4.14 -0.34 4.55
N ALA A 40 4.96 0.59 4.04
CA ALA A 40 4.50 1.73 3.26
C ALA A 40 4.87 1.58 1.77
N SER A 41 3.87 1.67 0.88
CA SER A 41 4.06 1.73 -0.58
C SER A 41 2.78 2.11 -1.32
N THR A 42 2.86 3.09 -2.22
CA THR A 42 1.77 3.47 -3.13
C THR A 42 1.42 2.37 -4.15
N ALA A 43 2.35 1.45 -4.43
CA ALA A 43 2.16 0.37 -5.42
C ALA A 43 0.99 -0.57 -5.06
N ILE A 44 0.62 -0.65 -3.79
CA ILE A 44 -0.55 -1.41 -3.32
C ILE A 44 -1.83 -0.75 -3.82
N ALA A 45 -1.93 0.57 -3.69
CA ALA A 45 -3.07 1.33 -4.18
C ALA A 45 -3.17 1.25 -5.71
N ASP A 46 -2.04 1.43 -6.41
CA ASP A 46 -1.98 1.37 -7.87
C ASP A 46 -2.46 0.01 -8.42
N SER A 47 -2.17 -1.08 -7.71
CA SER A 47 -2.57 -2.44 -8.10
C SER A 47 -4.05 -2.76 -7.82
N LEU A 48 -4.65 -2.10 -6.82
CA LEU A 48 -6.01 -2.37 -6.37
C LEU A 48 -7.03 -1.37 -6.90
N GLU A 49 -6.66 -0.13 -7.23
CA GLU A 49 -7.59 0.97 -7.56
C GLU A 49 -8.60 0.66 -8.67
N ARG A 50 -8.24 -0.20 -9.63
CA ARG A 50 -9.12 -0.55 -10.76
C ARG A 50 -10.03 -1.75 -10.48
N ARG A 51 -9.95 -2.34 -9.29
CA ARG A 51 -10.75 -3.50 -8.92
C ARG A 51 -12.09 -3.06 -8.36
N ARG A 52 -13.12 -3.86 -8.62
CA ARG A 52 -14.44 -3.67 -8.02
C ARG A 52 -14.35 -3.72 -6.50
N GLY A 53 -14.94 -2.75 -5.81
CA GLY A 53 -14.85 -2.60 -4.35
C GLY A 53 -13.70 -1.73 -3.86
N TYR A 54 -12.88 -1.18 -4.77
CA TYR A 54 -11.76 -0.27 -4.49
C TYR A 54 -11.94 1.09 -5.14
N GLU A 55 -13.17 1.47 -5.48
CA GLU A 55 -13.48 2.74 -6.15
C GLU A 55 -12.99 3.95 -5.33
N GLY A 56 -12.99 3.86 -4.00
CA GLY A 56 -12.41 4.90 -3.14
C GLY A 56 -10.90 5.09 -3.32
N LEU A 57 -10.14 4.03 -3.63
CA LEU A 57 -8.72 4.14 -3.98
C LEU A 57 -8.57 4.85 -5.31
N HIS A 58 -9.39 4.49 -6.30
CA HIS A 58 -9.38 5.17 -7.59
C HIS A 58 -9.60 6.67 -7.46
N ASP A 59 -10.64 7.07 -6.72
CA ASP A 59 -10.95 8.48 -6.48
C ASP A 59 -9.80 9.22 -5.76
N LEU A 60 -9.10 8.55 -4.85
CA LEU A 60 -7.95 9.11 -4.14
C LEU A 60 -6.74 9.29 -5.07
N VAL A 61 -6.39 8.25 -5.82
CA VAL A 61 -5.27 8.26 -6.78
C VAL A 61 -5.53 9.29 -7.88
N GLU A 62 -6.76 9.36 -8.39
CA GLU A 62 -7.17 10.33 -9.39
C GLU A 62 -7.09 11.77 -8.84
N TYR A 63 -7.53 12.00 -7.60
CA TYR A 63 -7.38 13.30 -6.95
C TYR A 63 -5.90 13.68 -6.80
N ALA A 64 -5.06 12.78 -6.29
CA ALA A 64 -3.63 13.02 -6.12
C ALA A 64 -2.96 13.38 -7.45
N ALA A 65 -3.27 12.64 -8.51
CA ALA A 65 -2.75 12.89 -9.86
C ALA A 65 -3.25 14.21 -10.46
N LYS A 66 -4.51 14.59 -10.27
CA LYS A 66 -5.04 15.83 -10.88
C LYS A 66 -4.70 17.09 -10.09
N ARG A 67 -4.70 16.99 -8.76
CA ARG A 67 -4.62 18.15 -7.86
C ARG A 67 -3.23 18.42 -7.36
N LEU A 68 -2.43 17.38 -7.06
CA LEU A 68 -1.16 17.49 -6.35
C LEU A 68 0.05 17.23 -7.26
N GLN A 69 -0.18 16.69 -8.46
CA GLN A 69 0.88 16.48 -9.44
C GLN A 69 1.59 17.79 -9.86
N PRO A 70 0.90 18.94 -10.05
CA PRO A 70 1.60 20.19 -10.35
C PRO A 70 2.61 20.59 -9.28
N GLU A 71 2.28 20.43 -8.00
CA GLU A 71 3.15 20.70 -6.86
C GLU A 71 4.27 19.66 -6.73
N SER A 72 4.00 18.38 -7.02
CA SER A 72 5.01 17.31 -7.05
C SER A 72 6.03 17.47 -8.19
N LEU A 73 5.71 18.21 -9.27
CA LEU A 73 6.70 18.56 -10.30
C LEU A 73 7.78 19.53 -9.79
N GLU A 74 7.48 20.32 -8.76
CA GLU A 74 8.44 21.23 -8.12
C GLU A 74 9.37 20.48 -7.14
N ASP A 75 8.84 19.43 -6.49
CA ASP A 75 9.61 18.50 -5.66
C ASP A 75 9.23 17.03 -5.96
N PRO A 76 9.98 16.35 -6.84
CA PRO A 76 9.71 14.95 -7.21
C PRO A 76 9.89 13.95 -6.06
N THR A 77 10.50 14.37 -4.95
CA THR A 77 10.61 13.53 -3.74
C THR A 77 9.35 13.56 -2.90
N TRP A 78 8.44 14.49 -3.19
CA TRP A 78 7.15 14.59 -2.54
C TRP A 78 6.13 13.67 -3.22
N GLU A 79 5.83 12.55 -2.56
CA GLU A 79 4.75 11.66 -2.95
C GLU A 79 3.40 12.39 -2.77
N THR A 80 2.55 12.35 -3.80
CA THR A 80 1.24 13.02 -3.79
C THR A 80 0.23 12.35 -2.85
N PHE A 81 0.48 11.09 -2.48
CA PHE A 81 -0.26 10.34 -1.48
C PHE A 81 0.64 9.26 -0.89
N ALA A 82 0.30 8.77 0.29
CA ALA A 82 0.98 7.65 0.93
C ALA A 82 -0.02 6.53 1.21
N CYS A 83 0.46 5.30 1.14
CA CYS A 83 -0.30 4.11 1.53
C CYS A 83 0.47 3.27 2.52
N VAL A 84 -0.17 2.92 3.62
CA VAL A 84 0.43 2.18 4.73
C VAL A 84 -0.44 0.99 5.07
N VAL A 85 0.17 -0.18 5.14
CA VAL A 85 -0.46 -1.42 5.58
C VAL A 85 -0.26 -1.59 7.08
N ASP A 86 -1.28 -2.08 7.78
CA ASP A 86 -1.13 -2.54 9.15
C ASP A 86 -0.18 -3.76 9.19
N GLY A 87 1.04 -3.52 9.66
CA GLY A 87 2.10 -4.52 9.74
C GLY A 87 1.71 -5.76 10.57
N PRO A 88 1.15 -5.60 11.78
CA PRO A 88 0.61 -6.71 12.56
C PRO A 88 -0.39 -7.58 11.79
N ASP A 89 -1.37 -6.99 11.11
CA ASP A 89 -2.34 -7.72 10.30
C ASP A 89 -1.67 -8.45 9.12
N ALA A 90 -0.76 -7.77 8.43
CA ALA A 90 -0.02 -8.36 7.31
C ALA A 90 0.79 -9.58 7.77
N VAL A 91 1.50 -9.47 8.89
CA VAL A 91 2.29 -10.58 9.46
C VAL A 91 1.37 -11.72 9.89
N ALA A 92 0.29 -11.44 10.63
CA ALA A 92 -0.64 -12.47 11.09
C ALA A 92 -1.29 -13.24 9.92
N TRP A 93 -1.64 -12.53 8.85
CA TRP A 93 -2.16 -13.16 7.64
C TRP A 93 -1.08 -14.00 6.94
N LEU A 94 0.14 -13.48 6.78
CA LEU A 94 1.24 -14.21 6.14
C LEU A 94 1.63 -15.46 6.93
N GLU A 95 1.61 -15.43 8.27
CA GLU A 95 1.89 -16.61 9.10
C GLU A 95 0.92 -17.77 8.82
N SER A 96 -0.34 -17.44 8.54
CA SER A 96 -1.38 -18.43 8.28
C SER A 96 -1.43 -18.91 6.82
N ASN A 97 -1.06 -18.04 5.87
CA ASN A 97 -1.30 -18.30 4.44
C ASN A 97 -0.02 -18.52 3.63
N ARG A 98 1.08 -17.86 3.98
CA ARG A 98 2.37 -17.88 3.27
C ARG A 98 3.57 -17.81 4.23
N PRO A 99 3.72 -18.80 5.14
CA PRO A 99 4.68 -18.75 6.25
C PRO A 99 6.15 -18.67 5.80
N GLU A 100 6.46 -19.17 4.61
CA GLU A 100 7.79 -19.09 4.00
C GLU A 100 8.27 -17.65 3.80
N ILE A 101 7.34 -16.71 3.61
CA ILE A 101 7.65 -15.30 3.42
C ILE A 101 7.94 -14.63 4.76
N VAL A 102 7.21 -15.00 5.82
CA VAL A 102 7.49 -14.53 7.18
C VAL A 102 8.91 -14.92 7.59
N ALA A 103 9.33 -16.16 7.28
CA ALA A 103 10.70 -16.59 7.52
C ALA A 103 11.73 -15.72 6.78
N ARG A 104 11.44 -15.31 5.53
CA ARG A 104 12.31 -14.40 4.77
C ARG A 104 12.36 -13.00 5.36
N ILE A 105 11.23 -12.44 5.78
CA ILE A 105 11.17 -11.13 6.45
C ILE A 105 12.04 -11.16 7.71
N ARG A 106 11.89 -12.19 8.55
CA ARG A 106 12.69 -12.34 9.78
C ARG A 106 14.19 -12.46 9.54
N ASN A 107 14.60 -13.02 8.40
CA ASN A 107 16.02 -13.15 8.04
C ASN A 107 16.59 -11.89 7.36
N ALA A 108 15.72 -10.98 6.91
CA ALA A 108 16.09 -9.78 6.16
C ALA A 108 16.04 -8.49 7.02
N MET A 109 15.64 -8.62 8.29
CA MET A 109 15.69 -7.60 9.34
C MET A 109 16.86 -7.86 10.27
#